data_AF-A0A2V5WAK0-F1
#
_entry.id   AF-A0A2V5WAK0-F1
#
_cell.length_a   1.000
_cell.length_b   1.000
_cell.length_c   1.000
_cell.angle_alpha   90.00
_cell.angle_beta   90.00
_cell.angle_gamma   90.00
#
_symmetry.space_group_name_H-M   'P 1'
#
loop_
_entity.id
_entity.type
_entity.pdbx_description
1 polymer ?
#
loop_
_entity_poly.entity_id
_entity_poly.type
_entity_poly.pdbx_seq_one_letter_code
_entity_poly.pdbx_strand_id
1 'polypeptide(L)'
;MYRRYEAGRGLADSFPVDETFRDWGMYSQVLWGFKKGWVVGIRGDYLHMQQSAFTDDDTRQSRSRISANLTWYPTEFSKIRLQYNHDFLDENDFLASRDVDSVFLQFEFILGAHGAHKF
;
A
#
# COMPACT_ATOMS: atom_id res chain seq x y z
N MET A 1 -3.61 15.75 -9.05
CA MET A 1 -2.66 16.29 -8.04
C MET A 1 -1.47 16.82 -8.82
N TYR A 2 -1.27 18.13 -8.86
CA TYR A 2 -0.10 18.76 -9.49
C TYR A 2 0.85 19.17 -8.37
N ARG A 3 2.04 18.57 -8.31
CA ARG A 3 3.10 18.96 -7.36
C ARG A 3 4.26 19.55 -8.16
N ARG A 4 4.73 20.72 -7.73
CA ARG A 4 5.90 21.41 -8.26
C ARG A 4 7.03 21.19 -7.26
N TYR A 5 8.07 20.49 -7.67
CA TYR A 5 9.29 20.34 -6.87
C TYR A 5 10.36 21.27 -7.46
N GLU A 6 11.11 21.98 -6.61
CA GLU A 6 12.43 22.47 -6.99
C GLU A 6 13.39 21.28 -6.86
N ALA A 7 13.88 20.77 -7.99
CA ALA A 7 14.86 19.70 -7.97
C ALA A 7 16.16 20.24 -7.35
N GLY A 8 16.51 19.73 -6.17
CA GLY A 8 17.85 19.81 -5.64
C GLY A 8 18.22 21.10 -4.90
N ARG A 9 17.33 21.63 -4.05
CA ARG A 9 17.76 22.61 -3.03
C ARG A 9 17.98 21.90 -1.71
N GLY A 10 19.23 21.57 -1.44
CA GLY A 10 19.62 20.85 -0.24
C GLY A 10 19.47 21.74 0.98
N LEU A 11 19.26 21.15 2.15
CA LEU A 11 19.48 21.88 3.40
C LEU A 11 20.90 22.51 3.33
N ALA A 12 20.96 23.84 3.45
CA ALA A 12 22.17 24.67 3.34
C ALA A 12 22.88 24.74 1.97
N ASP A 13 22.16 24.69 0.84
CA ASP A 13 22.73 24.84 -0.53
C ASP A 13 23.87 23.84 -0.85
N SER A 14 23.91 22.71 -0.14
CA SER A 14 24.87 21.63 -0.36
C SER A 14 24.42 20.80 -1.57
N PHE A 15 24.96 21.07 -2.76
CA PHE A 15 24.72 20.23 -3.93
C PHE A 15 25.98 20.03 -4.76
N PRO A 16 26.21 18.82 -5.33
CA PRO A 16 25.40 17.61 -5.16
C PRO A 16 25.81 16.80 -3.90
N VAL A 17 24.82 16.37 -3.10
CA VAL A 17 25.02 15.36 -2.05
C VAL A 17 24.43 14.05 -2.55
N ASP A 18 25.22 12.98 -2.50
CA ASP A 18 24.75 11.62 -2.75
C ASP A 18 24.28 11.03 -1.42
N GLU A 19 23.01 10.65 -1.32
CA GLU A 19 22.42 10.01 -0.14
C GLU A 19 21.89 8.64 -0.54
N THR A 20 22.39 7.59 0.12
CA THR A 20 21.92 6.22 -0.11
C THR A 20 20.96 5.82 1.01
N PHE A 21 19.70 5.60 0.66
CA PHE A 21 18.68 5.12 1.59
C PHE A 21 18.70 3.59 1.74
N ARG A 22 18.50 3.12 2.96
CA ARG A 22 18.34 1.70 3.33
C ARG A 22 16.95 1.46 3.91
N ASP A 23 15.97 1.49 3.02
CA ASP A 23 14.58 1.24 3.35
C ASP A 23 14.27 -0.26 3.33
N TRP A 24 13.34 -0.70 4.16
CA TRP A 24 12.90 -2.09 4.19
C TRP A 24 11.44 -2.19 4.65
N GLY A 25 10.77 -3.28 4.30
CA GLY A 25 9.41 -3.52 4.73
C GLY A 25 9.10 -5.00 4.86
N MET A 26 8.03 -5.30 5.58
CA MET A 26 7.50 -6.64 5.73
C MET A 26 5.99 -6.62 5.78
N TYR A 27 5.37 -7.76 5.48
CA TYR A 27 3.94 -7.94 5.66
C TYR A 27 3.62 -9.37 6.08
N SER A 28 2.45 -9.54 6.68
CA SER A 28 1.85 -10.83 6.95
C SER A 28 0.37 -10.79 6.61
N GLN A 29 -0.16 -11.90 6.09
CA GLN A 29 -1.55 -11.98 5.65
C GLN A 29 -2.15 -13.35 5.95
N VAL A 30 -3.39 -13.33 6.44
CA VAL A 30 -4.22 -14.52 6.61
C VAL A 30 -5.45 -14.37 5.71
N LEU A 31 -5.75 -15.44 4.96
CA LEU A 31 -6.94 -15.56 4.13
C LEU A 31 -7.72 -16.79 4.56
N TRP A 32 -9.04 -16.66 4.73
CA TRP A 32 -9.90 -17.77 5.11
C TRP A 32 -11.13 -17.85 4.20
N GLY A 33 -11.22 -18.96 3.46
CA GLY A 33 -12.39 -19.32 2.67
C GLY A 33 -13.43 -20.08 3.52
N PHE A 34 -14.31 -19.36 4.20
CA PHE A 34 -15.28 -19.96 5.13
C PHE A 34 -16.54 -20.54 4.46
N LYS A 35 -16.80 -20.16 3.19
CA LYS A 35 -17.89 -20.68 2.36
C LYS A 35 -17.45 -20.69 0.90
N LYS A 36 -17.98 -21.59 0.08
CA LYS A 36 -17.70 -21.62 -1.37
C LYS A 36 -17.91 -20.23 -1.97
N GLY A 37 -16.86 -19.72 -2.62
CA GLY A 37 -16.85 -18.40 -3.26
C GLY A 37 -16.70 -17.20 -2.31
N TRP A 38 -16.53 -17.39 -0.99
CA TRP A 38 -16.32 -16.29 -0.04
C TRP A 38 -14.99 -16.43 0.67
N VAL A 39 -14.20 -15.35 0.69
CA VAL A 39 -12.91 -15.28 1.38
C VAL A 39 -12.85 -14.00 2.19
N VAL A 40 -12.54 -14.11 3.48
CA VAL A 40 -12.16 -12.97 4.32
C VAL A 40 -10.64 -12.92 4.43
N GLY A 41 -10.06 -11.72 4.46
CA GLY A 41 -8.63 -11.53 4.57
C GLY A 41 -8.26 -10.41 5.53
N ILE A 42 -7.21 -10.63 6.33
CA ILE A 42 -6.57 -9.61 7.16
C ILE A 42 -5.10 -9.55 6.79
N ARG A 43 -4.57 -8.35 6.63
CA ARG A 43 -3.17 -8.08 6.30
C ARG A 43 -2.61 -7.01 7.23
N GLY A 44 -1.40 -7.24 7.72
CA GLY A 44 -0.59 -6.24 8.40
C GLY A 44 0.65 -5.96 7.57
N ASP A 45 0.98 -4.68 7.41
CA ASP A 45 2.16 -4.20 6.69
C ASP A 45 2.99 -3.28 7.60
N TYR A 46 4.30 -3.32 7.44
CA TYR A 46 5.24 -2.36 8.00
C TYR A 46 6.27 -1.95 6.95
N LEU A 47 6.56 -0.66 6.88
CA LEU A 47 7.55 -0.09 5.99
C LEU A 47 8.39 0.90 6.79
N HIS A 48 9.68 0.61 6.90
CA HIS A 48 10.67 1.51 7.44
C HIS A 48 11.30 2.33 6.31
N MET A 49 11.33 3.65 6.51
CA MET A 49 11.98 4.60 5.62
C MET A 49 12.96 5.46 6.41
N GLN A 50 14.20 5.56 5.92
CA GLN A 50 15.17 6.50 6.46
C GLN A 50 14.78 7.94 6.13
N GLN A 51 14.88 8.85 7.10
CA GLN A 51 14.72 10.28 6.84
C GLN A 51 15.84 10.77 5.92
N SER A 52 15.56 11.77 5.08
CA SER A 52 16.59 12.41 4.28
C SER A 52 17.29 13.49 5.09
N ALA A 53 18.62 13.44 5.12
CA ALA A 53 19.43 14.46 5.79
C ALA A 53 19.57 15.76 4.97
N PHE A 54 19.25 15.71 3.67
CA PHE A 54 19.56 16.79 2.72
C PHE A 54 18.34 17.31 1.94
N THR A 55 17.27 16.52 1.79
CA THR A 55 16.10 16.92 1.00
C THR A 55 14.81 16.93 1.82
N ASP A 56 13.94 17.89 1.54
CA ASP A 56 12.57 17.93 2.06
C ASP A 56 11.66 16.97 1.28
N ASP A 57 11.89 15.66 1.48
CA ASP A 57 10.99 14.61 0.98
C ASP A 57 9.92 14.29 2.02
N ASP A 58 8.83 15.06 1.93
CA ASP A 58 7.63 14.94 2.74
C ASP A 58 6.97 13.54 2.68
N THR A 59 7.33 12.70 1.70
CA THR A 59 6.75 11.37 1.53
C THR A 59 7.50 10.25 2.25
N ARG A 60 8.71 10.54 2.77
CA ARG A 60 9.55 9.57 3.51
C ARG A 60 9.12 9.46 4.97
N GLN A 61 7.97 8.82 5.17
CA GLN A 61 7.46 8.46 6.49
C GLN A 61 7.40 6.94 6.62
N SER A 62 8.04 6.43 7.68
CA SER A 62 7.80 5.05 8.11
C SER A 62 6.32 4.88 8.42
N ARG A 63 5.78 3.70 8.13
CA ARG A 63 4.34 3.44 8.28
C ARG A 63 4.04 2.00 8.62
N SER A 64 2.97 1.81 9.36
CA SER A 64 2.30 0.51 9.48
C SER A 64 0.89 0.61 8.92
N ARG A 65 0.36 -0.51 8.42
CA ARG A 65 -1.01 -0.56 7.90
C ARG A 65 -1.68 -1.85 8.35
N ILE A 66 -2.94 -1.75 8.74
CA ILE A 66 -3.83 -2.90 8.88
C ILE A 66 -4.87 -2.81 7.77
N SER A 67 -5.14 -3.94 7.12
CA SER A 67 -6.14 -4.04 6.07
C SER A 67 -7.06 -5.22 6.31
N ALA A 68 -8.36 -5.02 6.08
CA ALA A 68 -9.36 -6.08 6.10
C ALA A 68 -10.07 -6.10 4.75
N ASN A 69 -10.31 -7.29 4.20
CA ASN A 69 -11.05 -7.44 2.97
C ASN A 69 -12.04 -8.60 3.00
N LEU A 70 -13.10 -8.45 2.23
CA LEU A 70 -14.08 -9.48 1.93
C LEU A 70 -14.16 -9.64 0.41
N THR A 71 -13.94 -10.87 -0.05
CA THR A 71 -13.99 -11.23 -1.47
C THR A 71 -15.10 -12.23 -1.71
N TRP A 72 -15.88 -11.96 -2.74
CA TRP A 72 -16.88 -12.86 -3.27
C TRP A 72 -16.56 -13.22 -4.73
N TYR A 73 -16.71 -14.49 -5.07
CA TYR A 73 -16.58 -15.06 -6.41
C TYR A 73 -17.98 -15.50 -6.87
N PRO A 74 -18.74 -14.64 -7.57
CA PRO A 74 -20.09 -14.97 -8.05
C PRO A 74 -20.08 -16.08 -9.10
N THR A 75 -19.05 -16.07 -9.96
CA THR A 75 -18.82 -17.05 -11.03
C THR A 75 -17.34 -17.41 -11.10
N GLU A 76 -16.98 -18.38 -11.94
CA GLU A 76 -15.57 -18.72 -12.21
C GLU A 76 -14.81 -17.60 -12.94
N PHE A 77 -15.54 -16.65 -13.52
CA PHE A 77 -15.01 -15.56 -14.33
C PHE A 77 -15.04 -14.20 -13.62
N SER A 78 -15.64 -14.12 -12.43
CA SER A 78 -15.89 -12.84 -11.77
C SER A 78 -15.49 -12.86 -10.31
N LYS A 79 -15.04 -11.70 -9.83
CA LYS A 79 -14.64 -11.47 -8.45
C LYS A 79 -15.01 -10.05 -8.04
N ILE A 80 -15.62 -9.92 -6.87
CA ILE A 80 -15.91 -8.65 -6.20
C ILE A 80 -15.13 -8.65 -4.89
N ARG A 81 -14.40 -7.56 -4.59
CA ARG A 81 -13.65 -7.41 -3.35
C ARG A 81 -13.90 -6.03 -2.76
N LEU A 82 -14.33 -6.01 -1.51
CA LEU A 82 -14.34 -4.81 -0.67
C LEU A 82 -13.13 -4.88 0.26
N GLN A 83 -12.36 -3.81 0.35
CA GLN A 83 -11.20 -3.70 1.21
C GLN A 83 -11.18 -2.36 1.95
N TYR A 84 -10.87 -2.41 3.23
CA TYR A 84 -10.60 -1.25 4.07
C TYR A 84 -9.15 -1.31 4.55
N ASN A 85 -8.48 -0.16 4.53
CA ASN A 85 -7.13 0.03 5.02
C ASN A 85 -7.13 1.16 6.05
N HIS A 86 -6.36 0.98 7.11
CA HIS A 86 -6.00 2.01 8.06
C HIS A 86 -4.48 2.08 8.16
N ASP A 87 -3.92 3.21 7.77
CA ASP A 87 -2.49 3.51 7.78
C ASP A 87 -2.14 4.37 8.99
N PHE A 88 -1.14 3.96 9.75
CA PHE A 88 -0.48 4.77 10.77
C PHE A 88 0.85 5.26 10.20
N LEU A 89 0.96 6.56 9.95
CA LEU A 89 2.18 7.19 9.46
C LEU A 89 2.93 7.83 10.62
N ASP A 90 4.18 7.43 10.79
CA ASP A 90 5.08 8.00 11.79
C ASP A 90 5.47 9.43 11.39
N GLU A 91 5.81 10.26 12.37
CA GLU A 91 6.34 11.60 12.08
C GLU A 91 7.69 11.53 11.34
N ASN A 92 7.97 12.55 10.55
CA ASN A 92 9.31 12.85 10.05
C ASN A 92 9.63 14.34 10.26
N ASP A 93 10.78 14.78 9.77
CA ASP A 93 11.25 16.16 9.96
C ASP A 93 10.31 17.23 9.41
N PHE A 94 9.38 16.85 8.51
CA PHE A 94 8.53 17.78 7.77
C PHE A 94 7.04 17.62 8.09
N LEU A 95 6.60 16.42 8.48
CA LEU A 95 5.21 16.07 8.69
C LEU A 95 5.01 15.33 10.02
N ALA A 96 4.03 15.80 10.79
CA ALA A 96 3.60 15.11 12.00
C ALA A 96 2.99 13.74 11.69
N SER A 97 2.96 12.88 12.72
CA SER A 97 2.27 11.60 12.67
C SER A 97 0.79 11.77 12.32
N ARG A 98 0.22 10.86 11.56
CA ARG A 98 -1.19 10.91 11.14
C ARG A 98 -1.71 9.54 10.74
N ASP A 99 -3.03 9.41 10.84
CA ASP A 99 -3.74 8.24 10.38
C ASP A 99 -4.45 8.52 9.05
N VAL A 100 -4.52 7.51 8.18
CA VAL A 100 -5.22 7.61 6.89
C VAL A 100 -6.08 6.38 6.66
N ASP A 101 -7.38 6.62 6.46
CA ASP A 101 -8.35 5.59 6.08
C ASP A 101 -8.53 5.52 4.56
N SER A 102 -8.69 4.31 4.04
CA SER A 102 -9.02 4.09 2.62
C SER A 102 -9.95 2.92 2.43
N VAL A 103 -10.93 3.08 1.53
CA VAL A 103 -11.88 2.02 1.15
C VAL A 103 -11.79 1.79 -0.36
N PHE A 104 -11.67 0.52 -0.75
CA PHE A 104 -11.58 0.09 -2.14
C PHE A 104 -12.69 -0.91 -2.45
N LEU A 105 -13.39 -0.68 -3.55
CA LEU A 105 -14.26 -1.67 -4.18
C LEU A 105 -13.64 -2.08 -5.51
N GLN A 106 -13.33 -3.36 -5.66
CA GLN A 106 -12.75 -3.94 -6.87
C GLN A 106 -13.76 -4.90 -7.49
N PHE A 107 -13.99 -4.73 -8.79
CA PHE A 107 -14.65 -5.71 -9.64
C PHE A 107 -13.64 -6.21 -10.68
N GLU A 108 -13.52 -7.53 -10.80
CA GLU A 108 -12.61 -8.20 -11.73
C GLU A 108 -13.42 -9.19 -12.57
N PHE A 109 -13.20 -9.16 -13.88
CA PHE A 109 -13.84 -10.05 -14.85
C PHE A 109 -12.80 -10.59 -15.83
N ILE A 110 -12.76 -11.91 -16.00
CA ILE A 110 -11.79 -12.59 -16.86
C ILE A 110 -12.42 -12.86 -18.23
N LEU A 111 -11.77 -12.40 -19.30
CA LEU A 111 -12.18 -12.62 -20.70
C LEU A 111 -11.16 -13.52 -21.41
N GLY A 112 -11.60 -14.64 -21.98
CA GLY A 112 -10.73 -15.56 -22.73
C GLY A 112 -11.30 -16.98 -22.84
N ALA A 113 -10.69 -17.83 -23.67
CA ALA A 113 -11.08 -19.23 -23.81
C ALA A 113 -10.82 -19.97 -22.49
N HIS A 114 -11.89 -20.36 -21.80
CA HIS A 114 -11.79 -21.29 -20.68
C HIS A 114 -11.57 -22.70 -21.25
N GLY A 115 -10.48 -23.36 -20.85
CA GLY A 115 -10.33 -24.78 -21.13
C GLY A 115 -11.50 -25.54 -20.50
N ALA A 116 -12.06 -26.51 -21.21
CA ALA A 116 -13.14 -27.35 -20.68
C ALA A 116 -12.65 -28.11 -19.45
N HIS A 117 -12.89 -27.57 -18.25
CA HIS A 117 -12.68 -28.33 -17.03
C HIS A 117 -13.74 -29.44 -16.98
N LYS A 118 -13.29 -30.69 -16.88
CA LYS A 118 -14.17 -31.78 -16.46
C LYS A 118 -14.46 -31.56 -14.97
N PHE A 119 -15.73 -31.34 -14.65
CA PHE A 119 -16.26 -31.31 -13.30
C PHE A 119 -16.07 -32.67 -12.60
#